data_AF-A0A0B1SMQ3-F1
#
_entry.id   AF-A0A0B1SMQ3-F1
#
_cell.length_a   1.000
_cell.length_b   1.000
_cell.length_c   1.000
_cell.angle_alpha   90.00
_cell.angle_beta   90.00
_cell.angle_gamma   90.00
#
_symmetry.space_group_name_H-M   'P 1'
#
loop_
_entity.id
_entity.type
_entity.pdbx_description
1 polymer ?
#
loop_
_entity_poly.entity_id
_entity_poly.type
_entity_poly.pdbx_seq_one_letter_code
_entity_poly.pdbx_strand_id
1 'polypeptide(L)'
;MPVPEEKLKMLRKEYLYWYPIDMRASGKDLIQNHLTFLLFNHVLIWPSKIKLWPESIRANGHLLLNNKKDAGDGVEDANFVFSMADAVFFASTK
;
A
#
# COMPACT_ATOMS: atom_id res chain seq x y z
N MET A 1 -14.64 29.09 5.08
CA MET A 1 -13.62 29.45 6.10
C MET A 1 -12.27 29.44 5.40
N PRO A 2 -11.60 30.59 5.20
CA PRO A 2 -10.32 30.63 4.51
C PRO A 2 -9.23 29.99 5.37
N VAL A 3 -8.45 29.08 4.77
CA VAL A 3 -7.31 28.43 5.43
C VAL A 3 -6.10 29.37 5.34
N PRO A 4 -5.35 29.60 6.44
CA PRO A 4 -4.14 30.41 6.40
C PRO A 4 -3.10 29.87 5.41
N GLU A 5 -2.49 30.76 4.62
CA GLU A 5 -1.53 30.39 3.56
C GLU A 5 -0.32 29.62 4.10
N GLU A 6 0.16 30.00 5.28
CA GLU A 6 1.27 29.32 5.96
C GLU A 6 0.98 27.82 6.18
N LYS A 7 -0.26 27.47 6.53
CA LYS A 7 -0.66 26.06 6.69
C LYS A 7 -0.66 25.33 5.36
N LEU A 8 -1.11 25.97 4.27
CA LEU A 8 -1.09 25.39 2.93
C LEU A 8 0.34 25.13 2.44
N LYS A 9 1.27 26.06 2.72
CA LYS A 9 2.70 25.89 2.40
C LYS A 9 3.31 24.72 3.16
N MET A 10 3.00 24.58 4.46
CA MET A 10 3.46 23.44 5.25
C MET A 10 2.94 22.11 4.70
N LEU A 11 1.64 22.00 4.38
CA LEU A 11 1.08 20.78 3.80
C LEU A 11 1.71 20.42 2.46
N ARG A 12 1.95 21.42 1.61
CA ARG A 12 2.64 21.21 0.33
C ARG A 12 4.08 20.73 0.54
N LYS A 13 4.78 21.25 1.54
CA LYS A 13 6.15 20.81 1.87
C LYS A 13 6.16 19.34 2.30
N GLU A 14 5.26 18.95 3.21
CA GLU A 14 5.13 17.55 3.65
C GLU A 14 4.81 16.63 2.47
N TYR A 15 3.85 17.01 1.62
CA TYR A 15 3.52 16.24 0.43
C TYR A 15 4.75 16.05 -0.48
N LEU A 16 5.48 17.11 -0.79
CA LEU A 16 6.64 17.03 -1.68
C LEU A 16 7.85 16.31 -1.07
N TYR A 17 7.86 16.14 0.27
CA TYR A 17 8.90 15.39 0.95
C TYR A 17 8.63 13.87 0.92
N TRP A 18 7.38 13.46 1.18
CA TRP A 18 7.00 12.04 1.28
C TRP A 18 6.61 11.40 -0.05
N TYR A 19 6.42 12.17 -1.11
CA TYR A 19 6.10 11.67 -2.45
C TYR A 19 7.36 11.65 -3.33
N PRO A 20 7.55 10.68 -4.24
CA PRO A 20 6.61 9.65 -4.69
C PRO A 20 6.38 8.49 -3.72
N ILE A 21 5.45 7.60 -4.08
CA ILE A 21 5.28 6.32 -3.38
C ILE A 21 6.49 5.43 -3.70
N ASP A 22 7.38 5.23 -2.73
CA ASP A 22 8.57 4.37 -2.90
C ASP A 22 8.17 2.91 -3.15
N MET A 23 7.25 2.36 -2.35
CA MET A 23 6.77 0.99 -2.48
C MET A 23 5.32 0.83 -2.06
N ARG A 24 4.52 0.16 -2.90
CA ARG A 24 3.19 -0.33 -2.54
C ARG A 24 3.13 -1.85 -2.59
N ALA A 25 3.00 -2.49 -1.43
CA ALA A 25 2.76 -3.92 -1.31
C ALA A 25 1.24 -4.21 -1.26
N SER A 26 0.78 -5.21 -2.00
CA SER A 26 -0.65 -5.57 -2.09
C SER A 26 -0.82 -7.04 -2.51
N GLY A 27 -2.03 -7.59 -2.37
CA GLY A 27 -2.36 -8.91 -2.91
C GLY A 27 -2.42 -8.93 -4.45
N LYS A 28 -2.10 -10.08 -5.05
CA LYS A 28 -2.12 -10.30 -6.52
C LYS A 28 -3.50 -10.14 -7.15
N ASP A 29 -4.55 -10.32 -6.36
CA ASP A 29 -5.95 -10.11 -6.73
C ASP A 29 -6.23 -8.65 -7.11
N LEU A 30 -5.51 -7.70 -6.51
CA LEU A 30 -5.73 -6.28 -6.75
C LEU A 30 -4.96 -5.71 -7.96
N ILE A 31 -4.20 -6.56 -8.68
CA ILE A 31 -3.43 -6.14 -9.86
C ILE A 31 -4.37 -5.62 -10.94
N GLN A 32 -5.41 -6.37 -11.27
CA GLN A 32 -6.31 -6.08 -12.40
C GLN A 32 -7.27 -4.91 -12.16
N ASN A 33 -7.30 -4.35 -10.94
CA ASN A 33 -8.19 -3.26 -10.57
C ASN A 33 -7.42 -2.10 -9.91
N HIS A 34 -7.35 -2.06 -8.59
CA HIS A 34 -6.77 -1.00 -7.78
C HIS A 34 -5.34 -0.64 -8.21
N LEU A 35 -4.44 -1.61 -8.40
CA LEU A 35 -3.06 -1.30 -8.74
C LEU A 35 -2.93 -0.75 -10.17
N THR A 36 -3.78 -1.22 -11.09
CA THR A 36 -3.87 -0.65 -12.44
C THR A 36 -4.43 0.77 -12.40
N PHE A 37 -5.51 1.00 -11.65
CA PHE A 37 -6.10 2.34 -11.48
C PHE A 37 -5.18 3.30 -10.74
N LEU A 38 -4.36 2.81 -9.81
CA LEU A 38 -3.31 3.59 -9.15
C LEU A 38 -2.40 4.20 -10.22
N LEU A 39 -1.84 3.40 -11.12
CA LEU A 39 -0.96 3.87 -12.18
C LEU A 39 -1.66 4.88 -13.09
N PHE A 40 -2.86 4.56 -13.59
CA PHE A 40 -3.59 5.48 -14.47
C PHE A 40 -3.85 6.84 -13.83
N ASN A 41 -4.33 6.86 -12.58
CA ASN A 41 -4.60 8.12 -11.90
C ASN A 41 -3.32 8.96 -11.68
N HIS A 42 -2.19 8.33 -11.33
CA HIS A 42 -0.94 9.08 -11.11
C HIS A 42 -0.39 9.67 -12.42
N VAL A 43 -0.48 8.92 -13.52
CA VAL A 43 -0.08 9.43 -14.84
C VAL A 43 -0.97 10.61 -15.27
N LEU A 44 -2.28 10.54 -15.00
CA LEU A 44 -3.22 11.61 -15.37
C LEU A 44 -3.06 12.88 -14.51
N ILE A 45 -2.80 12.75 -13.21
CA ILE A 45 -2.62 13.92 -12.32
C ILE A 45 -1.25 14.58 -12.55
N TRP A 46 -0.22 13.78 -12.83
CA TRP A 46 1.17 14.26 -13.00
C TRP A 46 1.78 13.88 -14.35
N PRO A 47 1.18 14.29 -15.49
CA PRO A 47 1.61 13.84 -16.82
C PRO A 47 3.04 14.27 -17.16
N SER A 48 3.45 15.45 -16.71
CA SER A 48 4.79 16.01 -16.97
C SER A 48 5.78 15.78 -15.81
N LYS A 49 5.37 15.10 -14.74
CA LYS A 49 6.17 14.93 -13.52
C LYS A 49 6.30 13.45 -13.17
N ILE A 50 7.04 12.72 -14.02
CA ILE A 50 7.30 11.28 -13.88
C ILE A 50 7.90 10.95 -12.50
N LYS A 51 8.70 11.85 -11.91
CA LYS A 51 9.26 11.70 -10.55
C LYS A 51 8.23 11.60 -9.43
N LEU A 52 6.96 11.93 -9.69
CA LEU A 52 5.86 11.79 -8.72
C LEU A 52 5.05 10.52 -8.96
N TRP A 53 5.42 9.68 -9.94
CA TRP A 53 4.74 8.41 -10.17
C TRP A 53 5.23 7.38 -9.14
N PRO A 54 4.42 6.34 -8.84
CA PRO A 54 4.84 5.28 -7.93
C PRO A 54 6.11 4.59 -8.43
N GLU A 55 7.12 4.44 -7.56
CA GLU A 55 8.41 3.87 -7.95
C GLU A 55 8.39 2.35 -7.99
N SER A 56 7.69 1.70 -7.05
CA SER A 56 7.58 0.24 -7.03
C SER A 56 6.25 -0.29 -6.51
N ILE A 57 5.81 -1.42 -7.09
CA ILE A 57 4.62 -2.16 -6.67
C ILE A 57 5.02 -3.63 -6.47
N ARG A 58 4.75 -4.19 -5.29
CA ARG A 58 4.96 -5.61 -4.98
C ARG A 58 3.63 -6.30 -4.77
N ALA A 59 3.41 -7.40 -5.51
CA ALA A 59 2.21 -8.20 -5.38
C ALA A 59 2.52 -9.55 -4.70
N ASN A 60 1.83 -9.85 -3.60
CA ASN A 60 1.95 -11.11 -2.88
C ASN A 60 0.82 -12.07 -3.26
N GLY A 61 1.10 -13.38 -3.24
CA GLY A 61 0.07 -14.41 -3.42
C GLY A 61 -0.93 -14.43 -2.26
N HIS A 62 -2.10 -15.05 -2.47
CA HIS A 62 -2.99 -15.35 -1.35
C HIS A 62 -2.28 -16.26 -0.36
N LEU A 63 -2.39 -15.93 0.93
CA LEU A 63 -1.84 -16.79 1.95
C LEU A 63 -2.68 -18.07 2.04
N LEU A 64 -2.00 -19.21 2.13
CA LEU A 64 -2.60 -20.50 2.40
C LEU A 64 -2.27 -20.89 3.84
N LEU A 65 -3.27 -21.29 4.62
CA LEU A 65 -3.07 -21.84 5.96
C LEU A 65 -3.24 -23.36 5.88
N ASN A 66 -2.19 -24.14 6.20
CA ASN A 66 -2.22 -25.62 6.16
C ASN A 66 -2.80 -26.18 4.84
N ASN A 67 -2.41 -25.62 3.70
CA ASN A 67 -2.91 -25.97 2.35
C ASN A 67 -4.42 -25.73 2.14
N LYS A 68 -5.09 -24.99 3.03
CA LYS A 68 -6.48 -24.55 2.87
C LYS A 68 -6.52 -23.04 2.67
N LYS A 69 -7.47 -22.60 1.86
CA LYS A 69 -7.75 -21.18 1.63
C LYS A 69 -8.47 -20.65 2.86
N ASP A 70 -7.99 -19.52 3.38
CA ASP A 70 -8.66 -18.85 4.49
C ASP A 70 -10.01 -18.31 4.00
N ALA A 71 -11.08 -18.67 4.71
CA ALA A 71 -12.46 -18.50 4.28
C ALA A 71 -13.26 -17.49 5.12
N GLY A 72 -12.55 -16.59 5.82
CA GLY A 72 -13.07 -15.31 6.32
C GLY A 72 -14.18 -15.40 7.35
N ASP A 73 -13.85 -15.85 8.56
CA ASP A 73 -14.63 -15.56 9.76
C ASP A 73 -13.85 -14.58 10.67
N GLY A 74 -14.42 -13.38 10.87
CA GLY A 74 -13.70 -12.22 11.42
C GLY A 74 -13.15 -12.34 12.86
N VAL A 75 -13.41 -13.45 13.56
CA VAL A 75 -12.86 -13.74 14.90
C VAL A 75 -11.60 -14.61 14.81
N GLU A 76 -11.54 -15.57 13.89
CA GLU A 76 -10.29 -16.31 13.63
C GLU A 76 -9.29 -15.42 12.88
N ASP A 77 -9.76 -14.56 11.96
CA ASP A 77 -8.95 -13.60 11.22
C ASP A 77 -8.13 -12.65 12.12
N ALA A 78 -8.72 -12.17 13.23
CA ALA A 78 -8.04 -11.25 14.14
C ALA A 78 -6.93 -11.94 14.94
N ASN A 79 -7.20 -13.14 15.47
CA ASN A 79 -6.20 -13.97 16.15
C ASN A 79 -5.10 -14.45 15.17
N PHE A 80 -5.46 -14.64 13.90
CA PHE A 80 -4.56 -14.96 12.80
C PHE A 80 -3.59 -13.83 12.45
N VAL A 81 -4.05 -12.57 12.41
CA VAL A 81 -3.17 -11.41 12.14
C VAL A 81 -2.07 -11.30 13.21
N PHE A 82 -2.41 -11.50 14.49
CA PHE A 82 -1.41 -11.45 15.57
C PHE A 82 -0.41 -12.61 15.49
N SER A 83 -0.87 -13.85 15.30
CA SER A 83 0.00 -15.03 15.17
C SER A 83 0.92 -14.96 13.95
N MET A 84 0.41 -14.43 12.83
CA MET A 84 1.21 -14.29 11.60
C MET A 84 2.20 -13.14 11.64
N ALA A 85 1.89 -12.04 12.32
CA ALA A 85 2.86 -10.97 12.58
C ALA A 85 4.10 -11.54 13.29
N ASP A 86 3.90 -12.36 14.32
CA ASP A 86 4.98 -13.01 15.06
C ASP A 86 5.75 -14.03 14.19
N ALA A 87 5.05 -14.81 13.36
CA ALA A 87 5.67 -15.80 12.48
C ALA A 87 6.50 -15.18 11.34
N VAL A 88 6.03 -14.08 10.74
CA VAL A 88 6.75 -13.35 9.67
C VAL A 88 8.01 -12.68 10.22
N PHE A 89 7.96 -12.13 11.44
CA PHE A 89 9.15 -11.62 12.12
C PHE A 89 10.17 -12.74 12.39
N PHE A 90 9.72 -13.92 12.83
CA PHE A 90 10.62 -15.05 13.11
C PHE A 90 11.21 -15.69 11.84
N ALA A 91 10.44 -15.77 10.76
CA ALA A 91 10.90 -16.32 9.49
C ALA A 91 11.84 -15.36 8.72
N SER A 92 11.75 -14.05 8.95
CA SER A 92 12.61 -13.05 8.30
C SER A 92 13.93 -12.80 9.05
N THR A 93 14.11 -13.38 10.24
CA THR A 93 15.31 -13.23 11.08
C THR A 93 16.21 -14.47 11.12
N LYS A 94 16.05 -15.40 10.16
CA LYS A 94 16.99 -16.49 9.90
C LYS A 94 17.49 -16.47 8.46
#